data_AF-A0A2N2EXP3-F1
#
_entry.id   AF-A0A2N2EXP3-F1
#
_cell.length_a   1.000
_cell.length_b   1.000
_cell.length_c   1.000
_cell.angle_alpha   90.00
_cell.angle_beta   90.00
_cell.angle_gamma   90.00
#
_symmetry.space_group_name_H-M   'P 1'
#
loop_
_entity.id
_entity.type
_entity.pdbx_description
1 polymer ?
#
loop_
_entity_poly.entity_id
_entity_poly.type
_entity_poly.pdbx_seq_one_letter_code
_entity_poly.pdbx_strand_id
1 'polypeptide(L)'
;MKNIRDGFAVRLRMAFAAALALSVSALPRAAAAQATEGETESAIYFNAATEKYIQGDLDSAAVNAEKAVSSDPSNHKLSEFAARIFYEAAQESHNVRDYKKALAYLEKARAYNPSDGKISNLYDVTKNIMERAFAAAPAKTRPAAAAAPSATVAQTPKSPPPPVYVVERVAAPVSAEGRSPVVYVAALFAAVAAFSLAGNAIFWLVFVKKMKKYSSLLSDAGEDNEKLKAASQTKMMELEKTKEALKYERETAERVVAELKEEKNAKNKRYEEQLGMALDIRQKQLEELFRSGAFSPSSKQTSVLHGHRAKVLEKIGDATYIDEDSSAALEAARERIAAQAKELHSVSGSGCMSFLREMVSNGNPLIRSNIARALSRLAFPETLDMLISLWRDPSPKVRREALRELKNMRDALRRGALNMDEKSSARLTGAIDEAVAAADWVF
;
A
#
# COMPACT_ATOMS: atom_id res chain seq x y z
N MET A 1 -8.31 14.64 8.60
CA MET A 1 -7.01 13.94 8.72
C MET A 1 -6.93 12.61 7.94
N LYS A 2 -8.03 11.94 7.59
CA LYS A 2 -8.04 10.74 6.71
C LYS A 2 -7.38 10.99 5.34
N ASN A 3 -7.79 12.06 4.63
CA ASN A 3 -7.31 12.37 3.28
C ASN A 3 -5.80 12.67 3.15
N ILE A 4 -5.11 13.09 4.23
CA ILE A 4 -3.66 13.34 4.20
C ILE A 4 -2.88 12.01 4.35
N ARG A 5 -3.40 11.04 5.11
CA ARG A 5 -2.83 9.68 5.20
C ARG A 5 -2.91 8.94 3.87
N ASP A 6 -4.02 9.11 3.15
CA ASP A 6 -4.24 8.44 1.88
C ASP A 6 -3.27 8.95 0.80
N GLY A 7 -3.01 10.26 0.76
CA GLY A 7 -2.07 10.86 -0.19
C GLY A 7 -0.61 10.41 0.00
N PHE A 8 -0.16 10.19 1.25
CA PHE A 8 1.21 9.71 1.52
C PHE A 8 1.36 8.22 1.19
N ALA A 9 0.36 7.40 1.53
CA ALA A 9 0.34 5.98 1.19
C ALA A 9 0.39 5.74 -0.32
N VAL A 10 -0.38 6.53 -1.10
CA VAL A 10 -0.36 6.46 -2.58
C VAL A 10 1.01 6.82 -3.16
N ARG A 11 1.67 7.87 -2.65
CA ARG A 11 3.01 8.27 -3.12
C ARG A 11 4.08 7.22 -2.81
N LEU A 12 4.01 6.58 -1.64
CA LEU A 12 4.93 5.52 -1.25
C LEU A 12 4.74 4.26 -2.11
N ARG A 13 3.48 3.90 -2.41
CA ARG A 13 3.13 2.81 -3.34
C ARG A 13 3.66 3.07 -4.76
N MET A 14 3.51 4.29 -5.28
CA MET A 14 4.03 4.68 -6.60
C MET A 14 5.56 4.62 -6.70
N ALA A 15 6.27 5.15 -5.69
CA ALA A 15 7.73 5.14 -5.68
C ALA A 15 8.30 3.71 -5.64
N PHE A 16 7.63 2.82 -4.90
CA PHE A 16 8.05 1.42 -4.81
C PHE A 16 7.73 0.61 -6.08
N ALA A 17 6.54 0.79 -6.67
CA ALA A 17 6.20 0.15 -7.94
C ALA A 17 7.18 0.56 -9.06
N ALA A 18 7.58 1.83 -9.09
CA ALA A 18 8.60 2.31 -10.02
C ALA A 18 9.97 1.66 -9.78
N ALA A 19 10.40 1.51 -8.52
CA ALA A 19 11.65 0.84 -8.18
C ALA A 19 11.64 -0.65 -8.55
N LEU A 20 10.52 -1.35 -8.37
CA LEU A 20 10.38 -2.76 -8.71
C LEU A 20 10.41 -2.97 -10.23
N ALA A 21 9.66 -2.15 -10.98
CA ALA A 21 9.67 -2.14 -12.44
C ALA A 21 11.08 -1.86 -13.00
N LEU A 22 11.83 -0.93 -12.39
CA LEU A 22 13.21 -0.64 -12.75
C LEU A 22 14.14 -1.84 -12.47
N SER A 23 13.98 -2.54 -11.35
CA SER A 23 14.81 -3.72 -11.03
C SER A 23 14.57 -4.91 -11.96
N VAL A 24 13.35 -5.08 -12.46
CA VAL A 24 13.00 -6.14 -13.42
C VAL A 24 13.51 -5.78 -14.83
N SER A 25 13.53 -4.49 -15.17
CA SER A 25 14.08 -3.99 -16.46
C SER A 25 15.61 -4.00 -16.55
N ALA A 26 16.32 -4.23 -15.44
CA ALA A 26 17.79 -4.22 -15.37
C ALA A 26 18.46 -5.58 -15.69
N LEU A 27 17.72 -6.55 -16.23
CA LEU A 27 18.31 -7.74 -16.86
C LEU A 27 19.09 -7.33 -18.13
N PRO A 28 20.22 -8.00 -18.45
CA PRO A 28 21.15 -7.54 -19.48
C PRO A 28 20.48 -7.40 -20.85
N ARG A 29 20.42 -6.15 -21.33
CA ARG A 29 19.88 -5.72 -22.64
C ARG A 29 20.57 -6.32 -23.87
N ALA A 30 21.62 -7.14 -23.66
CA ALA A 30 22.41 -7.75 -24.74
C ALA A 30 21.70 -8.89 -25.48
N ALA A 31 20.51 -9.34 -25.02
CA ALA A 31 19.70 -10.35 -25.71
C ALA A 31 18.45 -9.78 -26.43
N ALA A 32 18.23 -8.45 -26.42
CA ALA A 32 16.97 -7.85 -26.84
C ALA A 32 16.79 -7.60 -28.36
N ALA A 33 17.69 -8.12 -29.21
CA ALA A 33 17.59 -7.93 -30.66
C ALA A 33 17.06 -9.15 -31.42
N GLN A 34 16.80 -10.29 -30.76
CA GLN A 34 16.32 -11.52 -31.40
C GLN A 34 15.32 -12.30 -30.54
N ALA A 35 14.21 -11.68 -30.12
CA ALA A 35 13.05 -12.41 -29.62
C ALA A 35 11.80 -11.52 -29.65
N THR A 36 11.07 -11.51 -30.77
CA THR A 36 9.60 -11.36 -30.73
C THR A 36 8.97 -12.71 -30.41
N GLU A 37 9.51 -13.40 -29.39
CA GLU A 37 8.93 -14.61 -28.83
C GLU A 37 7.92 -14.18 -27.77
N GLY A 38 6.70 -14.71 -27.85
CA GLY A 38 5.52 -14.19 -27.16
C GLY A 38 5.78 -13.94 -25.68
N GLU A 39 5.34 -12.77 -25.18
CA GLU A 39 5.31 -12.50 -23.75
C GLU A 39 4.68 -13.68 -23.03
N THR A 40 5.43 -14.25 -22.08
CA THR A 40 4.94 -15.37 -21.30
C THR A 40 3.65 -14.96 -20.57
N GLU A 41 2.71 -15.89 -20.44
CA GLU A 41 1.43 -15.62 -19.77
C GLU A 41 1.63 -15.05 -18.35
N SER A 42 2.69 -15.48 -17.66
CA SER A 42 3.11 -14.94 -16.36
C SER A 42 3.51 -13.46 -16.42
N ALA A 43 4.18 -12.99 -17.48
CA ALA A 43 4.54 -11.60 -17.66
C ALA A 43 3.32 -10.70 -17.91
N ILE A 44 2.36 -11.18 -18.70
CA ILE A 44 1.10 -10.47 -18.99
C ILE A 44 0.33 -10.24 -17.67
N TYR A 45 0.14 -11.29 -16.87
CA TYR A 45 -0.58 -11.17 -15.61
C TYR A 45 0.21 -10.38 -14.55
N PHE A 46 1.53 -10.47 -14.53
CA PHE A 46 2.36 -9.65 -13.64
C PHE A 46 2.22 -8.15 -13.95
N ASN A 47 2.24 -7.78 -15.23
CA ASN A 47 2.04 -6.40 -15.66
C ASN A 47 0.63 -5.91 -15.30
N ALA A 48 -0.40 -6.73 -15.55
CA ALA A 48 -1.78 -6.41 -15.17
C ALA A 48 -1.97 -6.29 -13.65
N ALA A 49 -1.32 -7.15 -12.85
CA ALA A 49 -1.32 -7.06 -11.39
C ALA A 49 -0.66 -5.77 -10.90
N THR A 50 0.48 -5.40 -11.50
CA THR A 50 1.21 -4.17 -11.18
C THR A 50 0.39 -2.92 -11.50
N GLU A 51 -0.26 -2.89 -12.66
CA GLU A 51 -1.12 -1.77 -13.05
C GLU A 51 -2.29 -1.60 -12.07
N LYS A 52 -2.97 -2.70 -11.71
CA LYS A 52 -4.08 -2.67 -10.75
C LYS A 52 -3.63 -2.28 -9.34
N TYR A 53 -2.45 -2.74 -8.93
CA TYR A 53 -1.85 -2.35 -7.66
C TYR A 53 -1.56 -0.85 -7.60
N ILE A 54 -1.02 -0.26 -8.68
CA ILE A 54 -0.80 1.19 -8.78
C ILE A 54 -2.10 1.98 -8.75
N GLN A 55 -3.17 1.45 -9.36
CA GLN A 55 -4.52 2.03 -9.32
C GLN A 55 -5.17 1.93 -7.92
N GLY A 56 -4.59 1.15 -7.00
CA GLY A 56 -5.14 0.91 -5.67
C GLY A 56 -6.26 -0.15 -5.65
N ASP A 57 -6.52 -0.82 -6.77
CA ASP A 57 -7.49 -1.91 -6.87
C ASP A 57 -6.82 -3.23 -6.43
N LEU A 58 -6.71 -3.41 -5.12
CA LEU A 58 -6.00 -4.56 -4.53
C LEU A 58 -6.69 -5.89 -4.80
N ASP A 59 -8.01 -5.91 -4.98
CA ASP A 59 -8.75 -7.14 -5.29
C ASP A 59 -8.40 -7.64 -6.69
N SER A 60 -8.46 -6.76 -7.70
CA SER A 60 -8.05 -7.13 -9.07
C SER A 60 -6.56 -7.42 -9.16
N ALA A 61 -5.72 -6.67 -8.44
CA ALA A 61 -4.28 -6.93 -8.38
C ALA A 61 -3.98 -8.31 -7.81
N ALA A 62 -4.66 -8.72 -6.74
CA ALA A 62 -4.52 -10.03 -6.12
C ALA A 62 -4.89 -11.17 -7.07
N VAL A 63 -6.01 -11.04 -7.80
CA VAL A 63 -6.44 -12.03 -8.80
C VAL A 63 -5.41 -12.19 -9.92
N ASN A 64 -4.87 -11.08 -10.43
CA ASN A 64 -3.85 -11.15 -11.49
C ASN A 64 -2.52 -11.68 -10.96
N ALA A 65 -2.11 -11.33 -9.73
CA ALA A 65 -0.90 -11.86 -9.11
C ALA A 65 -0.98 -13.38 -8.92
N GLU A 66 -2.14 -13.90 -8.51
CA GLU A 66 -2.38 -15.34 -8.38
C GLU A 66 -2.26 -16.07 -9.73
N LYS A 67 -2.82 -15.48 -10.80
CA LYS A 67 -2.67 -16.03 -12.16
C LYS A 67 -1.22 -15.99 -12.65
N ALA A 68 -0.48 -14.93 -12.33
CA ALA A 68 0.94 -14.82 -12.68
C ALA A 68 1.76 -15.94 -12.02
N VAL A 69 1.56 -16.18 -10.72
CA VAL A 69 2.23 -17.28 -9.99
C VAL A 69 1.79 -18.65 -10.49
N SER A 70 0.51 -18.81 -10.83
CA SER A 70 0.00 -20.09 -11.37
C SER A 70 0.59 -20.42 -12.74
N SER A 71 0.91 -19.40 -13.54
CA SER A 71 1.51 -19.56 -14.86
C SER A 71 3.00 -19.91 -14.80
N ASP A 72 3.71 -19.46 -13.77
CA ASP A 72 5.11 -19.81 -13.51
C ASP A 72 5.38 -20.02 -12.00
N PRO A 73 5.04 -21.21 -11.47
CA PRO A 73 5.20 -21.50 -10.04
C PRO A 73 6.65 -21.56 -9.57
N SER A 74 7.60 -21.70 -10.50
CA SER A 74 9.03 -21.79 -10.18
C SER A 74 9.66 -20.44 -9.83
N ASN A 75 8.98 -19.35 -10.18
CA ASN A 75 9.49 -18.00 -10.03
C ASN A 75 9.22 -17.43 -8.63
N HIS A 76 10.23 -17.48 -7.76
CA HIS A 76 10.15 -16.97 -6.40
C HIS A 76 9.76 -15.49 -6.33
N LYS A 77 10.18 -14.66 -7.31
CA LYS A 77 9.86 -13.22 -7.32
C LYS A 77 8.37 -12.97 -7.50
N LEU A 78 7.69 -13.76 -8.34
CA LEU A 78 6.24 -13.67 -8.51
C LEU A 78 5.51 -14.08 -7.23
N SER A 79 5.98 -15.14 -6.56
CA SER A 79 5.40 -15.58 -5.29
C SER A 79 5.57 -14.52 -4.20
N GLU A 80 6.75 -13.91 -4.08
CA GLU A 80 7.01 -12.83 -3.14
C GLU A 80 6.15 -11.58 -3.43
N PHE A 81 6.01 -11.22 -4.70
CA PHE A 81 5.14 -10.12 -5.13
C PHE A 81 3.66 -10.38 -4.82
N ALA A 82 3.17 -11.58 -5.12
CA ALA A 82 1.80 -11.99 -4.80
C ALA A 82 1.56 -11.99 -3.28
N ALA A 83 2.48 -12.55 -2.49
CA ALA A 83 2.40 -12.54 -1.02
C ALA A 83 2.21 -11.12 -0.47
N ARG A 84 2.95 -10.16 -1.01
CA ARG A 84 2.85 -8.76 -0.62
C ARG A 84 1.51 -8.12 -1.00
N ILE A 85 1.03 -8.34 -2.23
CA ILE A 85 -0.29 -7.84 -2.65
C ILE A 85 -1.38 -8.40 -1.74
N PHE A 86 -1.36 -9.69 -1.45
CA PHE A 86 -2.31 -10.32 -0.54
C PHE A 86 -2.23 -9.76 0.88
N TYR A 87 -1.02 -9.50 1.40
CA TYR A 87 -0.85 -8.88 2.71
C TYR A 87 -1.43 -7.47 2.77
N GLU A 88 -1.21 -6.64 1.74
CA GLU A 88 -1.78 -5.28 1.70
C GLU A 88 -3.31 -5.31 1.55
N ALA A 89 -3.85 -6.21 0.71
CA ALA A 89 -5.29 -6.42 0.55
C ALA A 89 -5.95 -6.89 1.86
N ALA A 90 -5.24 -7.73 2.62
CA ALA A 90 -5.65 -8.15 3.95
C ALA A 90 -5.66 -7.00 4.95
N GLN A 91 -4.63 -6.17 4.99
CA GLN A 91 -4.58 -4.99 5.86
C GLN A 91 -5.75 -4.04 5.57
N GLU A 92 -6.06 -3.80 4.30
CA GLU A 92 -7.19 -2.97 3.91
C GLU A 92 -8.52 -3.57 4.38
N SER A 93 -8.74 -4.86 4.12
CA SER A 93 -9.94 -5.58 4.57
C SER A 93 -10.07 -5.59 6.10
N HIS A 94 -8.95 -5.75 6.82
CA HIS A 94 -8.89 -5.70 8.27
C HIS A 94 -9.29 -4.32 8.81
N ASN A 95 -8.84 -3.24 8.16
CA ASN A 95 -9.18 -1.87 8.53
C ASN A 95 -10.68 -1.56 8.31
N VAL A 96 -11.29 -2.16 7.27
CA VAL A 96 -12.73 -2.06 7.00
C VAL A 96 -13.55 -3.02 7.89
N ARG A 97 -12.89 -3.80 8.75
CA ARG A 97 -13.49 -4.82 9.63
C ARG A 97 -14.17 -5.97 8.88
N ASP A 98 -13.81 -6.19 7.61
CA ASP A 98 -14.16 -7.41 6.89
C ASP A 98 -13.13 -8.50 7.20
N TYR A 99 -13.21 -9.02 8.43
CA TYR A 99 -12.24 -10.00 8.93
C TYR A 99 -12.27 -11.31 8.16
N LYS A 100 -13.42 -11.69 7.57
CA LYS A 100 -13.55 -12.90 6.77
C LYS A 100 -12.71 -12.78 5.48
N LYS A 101 -12.85 -11.65 4.77
CA LYS A 101 -12.06 -11.37 3.58
C LYS A 101 -10.58 -11.20 3.90
N ALA A 102 -10.26 -10.48 4.99
CA ALA A 102 -8.88 -10.30 5.45
C ALA A 102 -8.18 -11.65 5.72
N LEU A 103 -8.87 -12.58 6.39
CA LEU A 103 -8.32 -13.88 6.75
C LEU A 103 -8.06 -14.74 5.50
N ALA A 104 -8.98 -14.73 4.52
CA ALA A 104 -8.77 -15.41 3.23
C ALA A 104 -7.54 -14.88 2.48
N TYR A 105 -7.29 -13.57 2.49
CA TYR A 105 -6.07 -13.01 1.90
C TYR A 105 -4.80 -13.37 2.68
N LEU A 106 -4.85 -13.40 4.01
CA LEU A 106 -3.69 -13.78 4.84
C LEU A 106 -3.31 -15.24 4.66
N GLU A 107 -4.28 -16.15 4.45
CA GLU A 107 -3.99 -17.55 4.14
C GLU A 107 -3.23 -17.70 2.83
N LYS A 108 -3.68 -17.00 1.79
CA LYS A 108 -2.97 -16.96 0.50
C LYS A 108 -1.58 -16.33 0.66
N ALA A 109 -1.46 -15.21 1.37
CA ALA A 109 -0.17 -14.56 1.61
C ALA A 109 0.83 -15.50 2.32
N ARG A 110 0.38 -16.25 3.33
CA ARG A 110 1.20 -17.22 4.07
C ARG A 110 1.58 -18.43 3.23
N ALA A 111 0.74 -18.84 2.29
CA ALA A 111 1.07 -19.93 1.36
C ALA A 111 2.24 -19.56 0.44
N TYR A 112 2.33 -18.30 0.00
CA TYR A 112 3.41 -17.83 -0.86
C TYR A 112 4.68 -17.41 -0.10
N ASN A 113 4.56 -16.92 1.14
CA ASN A 113 5.70 -16.54 1.97
C ASN A 113 5.47 -16.91 3.46
N PRO A 114 5.71 -18.17 3.86
CA PRO A 114 5.46 -18.64 5.21
C PRO A 114 6.44 -18.09 6.26
N SER A 115 7.60 -17.60 5.83
CA SER A 115 8.64 -17.07 6.71
C SER A 115 8.40 -15.63 7.20
N ASP A 116 7.44 -14.90 6.60
CA ASP A 116 7.18 -13.52 7.00
C ASP A 116 6.40 -13.44 8.32
N GLY A 117 7.11 -13.05 9.39
CA GLY A 117 6.53 -12.87 10.72
C GLY A 117 5.39 -11.84 10.77
N LYS A 118 5.35 -10.85 9.86
CA LYS A 118 4.26 -9.87 9.81
C LYS A 118 2.96 -10.49 9.33
N ILE A 119 3.03 -11.35 8.29
CA ILE A 119 1.87 -12.07 7.76
C ILE A 119 1.31 -12.99 8.85
N SER A 120 2.17 -13.76 9.55
CA SER A 120 1.75 -14.65 10.63
C SER A 120 1.08 -13.88 11.78
N ASN A 121 1.72 -12.80 12.26
CA ASN A 121 1.16 -11.99 13.34
C ASN A 121 -0.22 -11.41 12.99
N LEU A 122 -0.38 -10.87 11.78
CA LEU A 122 -1.66 -10.30 11.35
C LEU A 122 -2.73 -11.39 11.15
N TYR A 123 -2.35 -12.58 10.70
CA TYR A 123 -3.23 -13.75 10.62
C TYR A 123 -3.76 -14.13 12.00
N ASP A 124 -2.87 -14.29 12.98
CA ASP A 124 -3.26 -14.70 14.34
C ASP A 124 -4.16 -13.67 15.01
N VAL A 125 -3.87 -12.37 14.86
CA VAL A 125 -4.72 -11.30 15.37
C VAL A 125 -6.10 -11.32 14.71
N THR A 126 -6.15 -11.41 13.38
CA THR A 126 -7.42 -11.42 12.62
C THR A 126 -8.27 -12.64 12.97
N LYS A 127 -7.64 -13.81 13.09
CA LYS A 127 -8.28 -15.06 13.48
C LYS A 127 -8.85 -14.99 14.89
N ASN A 128 -8.09 -14.52 15.87
CA ASN A 128 -8.55 -14.34 17.24
C ASN A 128 -9.74 -13.38 17.34
N ILE A 129 -9.73 -12.28 16.58
CA ILE A 129 -10.88 -11.34 16.52
C ILE A 129 -12.11 -12.06 15.98
N MET A 130 -11.96 -12.82 14.90
CA MET A 130 -13.06 -13.55 14.26
C MET A 130 -13.65 -14.61 15.21
N GLU A 131 -12.81 -15.42 15.85
CA GLU A 131 -13.24 -16.45 16.82
C GLU A 131 -13.98 -15.83 18.01
N ARG A 132 -13.49 -14.70 18.54
CA ARG A 132 -14.17 -13.96 19.61
C ARG A 132 -15.51 -13.38 19.15
N ALA A 133 -15.59 -12.85 17.93
CA ALA A 133 -16.82 -12.30 17.38
C ALA A 133 -17.90 -13.39 17.21
N PHE A 134 -17.51 -14.61 16.83
CA PHE A 134 -18.43 -15.75 16.76
C PHE A 134 -18.81 -16.30 18.14
N ALA A 135 -17.88 -16.33 19.09
CA ALA A 135 -18.16 -16.78 20.46
C ALA A 135 -19.06 -15.80 21.23
N ALA A 136 -18.94 -14.50 20.97
CA ALA A 136 -19.71 -13.44 21.63
C ALA A 136 -21.09 -13.21 21.00
N ALA A 137 -21.44 -13.86 19.89
CA ALA A 137 -22.79 -13.80 19.35
C ALA A 137 -23.75 -14.45 20.37
N PRO A 138 -24.58 -13.67 21.10
CA PRO A 138 -25.45 -14.24 22.11
C PRO A 138 -26.34 -15.25 21.40
N ALA A 139 -26.45 -16.45 21.98
CA ALA A 139 -27.37 -17.48 21.54
C ALA A 139 -28.77 -16.87 21.53
N LYS A 140 -29.17 -16.29 20.39
CA LYS A 140 -30.55 -15.88 20.15
C LYS A 140 -31.33 -17.17 20.22
N THR A 141 -31.99 -17.39 21.36
CA THR A 141 -33.07 -18.33 21.54
C THR A 141 -34.07 -18.06 20.43
N ARG A 142 -33.90 -18.77 19.32
CA ARG A 142 -34.78 -18.74 18.18
C ARG A 142 -36.11 -19.30 18.68
N PRO A 143 -37.20 -18.52 18.74
CA PRO A 143 -38.50 -19.09 19.04
C PRO A 143 -38.78 -20.16 17.98
N ALA A 144 -39.22 -21.33 18.46
CA ALA A 144 -39.53 -22.50 17.67
C ALA A 144 -40.50 -22.13 16.54
N ALA A 145 -39.96 -21.93 15.34
CA ALA A 145 -40.73 -21.65 14.14
C ALA A 145 -40.76 -22.91 13.29
N ALA A 146 -41.97 -23.45 13.23
CA ALA A 146 -42.51 -24.55 12.44
C ALA A 146 -41.68 -25.00 11.23
N ALA A 147 -41.55 -26.32 11.14
CA ALA A 147 -41.07 -27.05 9.99
C ALA A 147 -41.85 -26.70 8.72
N ALA A 148 -41.12 -26.38 7.65
CA ALA A 148 -41.63 -26.35 6.28
C ALA A 148 -40.83 -27.37 5.44
N PRO A 149 -41.47 -28.00 4.44
CA PRO A 149 -41.04 -29.27 3.86
C PRO A 149 -39.89 -29.13 2.85
N SER A 150 -39.06 -30.17 2.83
CA SER A 150 -37.91 -30.37 1.95
C SER A 150 -38.30 -30.35 0.48
N ALA A 151 -37.69 -29.45 -0.29
CA ALA A 151 -37.77 -29.46 -1.75
C ALA A 151 -36.74 -30.43 -2.34
N THR A 152 -37.25 -31.43 -3.03
CA THR A 152 -36.54 -32.48 -3.76
C THR A 152 -35.70 -31.89 -4.89
N VAL A 153 -34.38 -32.12 -4.86
CA VAL A 153 -33.46 -31.78 -5.94
C VAL A 153 -33.64 -32.79 -7.08
N ALA A 154 -34.09 -32.30 -8.23
CA ALA A 154 -34.24 -33.09 -9.46
C ALA A 154 -32.86 -33.43 -10.05
N GLN A 155 -32.64 -34.72 -10.29
CA GLN A 155 -31.48 -35.28 -10.96
C GLN A 155 -31.52 -34.96 -12.46
N THR A 156 -30.39 -34.53 -13.02
CA THR A 156 -30.20 -34.35 -14.46
C THR A 156 -29.95 -35.69 -15.17
N PRO A 157 -30.45 -35.88 -16.41
CA PRO A 157 -30.40 -37.16 -17.10
C PRO A 157 -29.03 -37.45 -17.76
N LYS A 158 -28.66 -38.73 -17.64
CA LYS A 158 -27.52 -39.44 -18.23
C LYS A 158 -27.52 -39.35 -19.77
N SER A 159 -26.38 -39.01 -20.36
CA SER A 159 -26.13 -39.08 -21.81
C SER A 159 -26.13 -40.53 -22.33
N PRO A 160 -26.65 -40.82 -23.54
CA PRO A 160 -26.60 -42.15 -24.14
C PRO A 160 -25.27 -42.43 -24.88
N PRO A 161 -24.82 -43.70 -24.96
CA PRO A 161 -23.61 -44.10 -25.67
C PRO A 161 -23.79 -44.19 -27.20
N PRO A 162 -22.69 -44.12 -27.99
CA PRO A 162 -22.76 -44.15 -29.44
C PRO A 162 -23.06 -45.56 -30.02
N PRO A 163 -23.70 -45.65 -31.20
CA PRO A 163 -24.06 -46.93 -31.82
C PRO A 163 -22.85 -47.63 -32.46
N VAL A 164 -22.80 -48.96 -32.26
CA VAL A 164 -21.88 -49.91 -32.86
C VAL A 164 -22.36 -50.25 -34.27
N TYR A 165 -21.52 -50.04 -35.29
CA TYR A 165 -21.80 -50.47 -36.66
C TYR A 165 -21.37 -51.92 -36.85
N VAL A 166 -22.33 -52.80 -37.16
CA VAL A 166 -22.10 -54.19 -37.58
C VAL A 166 -21.85 -54.21 -39.08
N VAL A 167 -20.70 -54.74 -39.50
CA VAL A 167 -20.34 -54.98 -40.90
C VAL A 167 -20.93 -56.33 -41.30
N GLU A 168 -22.04 -56.32 -42.04
CA GLU A 168 -22.62 -57.53 -42.62
C GLU A 168 -22.10 -57.71 -44.07
N ARG A 169 -21.22 -58.72 -44.24
CA ARG A 169 -20.82 -59.23 -45.55
C ARG A 169 -21.98 -60.03 -46.13
N VAL A 170 -22.51 -59.61 -47.27
CA VAL A 170 -23.38 -60.44 -48.10
C VAL A 170 -22.69 -60.75 -49.42
N ALA A 171 -22.72 -62.05 -49.74
CA ALA A 171 -22.07 -62.68 -50.86
C ALA A 171 -22.75 -62.39 -52.21
N ALA A 172 -21.98 -62.59 -53.28
CA ALA A 172 -22.40 -62.62 -54.68
C ALA A 172 -23.48 -63.69 -54.96
N PRO A 173 -24.26 -63.54 -56.06
CA PRO A 173 -23.92 -64.32 -57.25
C PRO A 173 -24.20 -63.66 -58.63
N VAL A 174 -23.24 -63.86 -59.54
CA VAL A 174 -23.28 -64.47 -60.89
C VAL A 174 -24.50 -64.30 -61.85
N SER A 175 -24.14 -64.09 -63.13
CA SER A 175 -24.85 -64.25 -64.42
C SER A 175 -25.75 -63.10 -64.88
N ALA A 176 -25.42 -62.29 -65.90
CA ALA A 176 -25.04 -62.54 -67.31
C ALA A 176 -26.24 -62.88 -68.21
N GLU A 177 -26.78 -61.87 -68.90
CA GLU A 177 -27.54 -62.07 -70.13
C GLU A 177 -27.35 -60.86 -71.07
N GLY A 178 -26.89 -61.15 -72.28
CA GLY A 178 -26.43 -60.19 -73.27
C GLY A 178 -27.57 -59.36 -73.86
N ARG A 179 -27.49 -58.04 -73.69
CA ARG A 179 -28.21 -57.04 -74.48
C ARG A 179 -27.24 -55.97 -74.96
N SER A 180 -27.44 -55.51 -76.19
CA SER A 180 -26.47 -54.74 -76.96
C SER A 180 -25.97 -53.46 -76.24
N PRO A 181 -24.65 -53.21 -76.19
CA PRO A 181 -24.03 -52.25 -75.27
C PRO A 181 -24.38 -50.78 -75.53
N VAL A 182 -24.90 -50.43 -76.72
CA VAL A 182 -25.06 -49.02 -77.11
C VAL A 182 -26.30 -48.37 -76.48
N VAL A 183 -27.41 -49.10 -76.33
CA VAL A 183 -28.67 -48.55 -75.78
C VAL A 183 -28.60 -48.40 -74.26
N TYR A 184 -27.96 -49.34 -73.57
CA TYR A 184 -27.75 -49.27 -72.12
C TYR A 184 -26.80 -48.14 -71.72
N VAL A 185 -25.71 -47.94 -72.47
CA VAL A 185 -24.77 -46.85 -72.19
C VAL A 185 -25.47 -45.49 -72.36
N ALA A 186 -26.26 -45.30 -73.41
CA ALA A 186 -27.03 -44.06 -73.61
C ALA A 186 -28.09 -43.84 -72.50
N ALA A 187 -28.85 -44.87 -72.13
CA ALA A 187 -29.84 -44.78 -71.06
C ALA A 187 -29.20 -44.52 -69.69
N LEU A 188 -28.01 -45.09 -69.44
CA LEU A 188 -27.25 -44.89 -68.21
C LEU A 188 -26.66 -43.47 -68.13
N PHE A 189 -26.13 -42.93 -69.24
CA PHE A 189 -25.73 -41.52 -69.30
C PHE A 189 -26.91 -40.57 -69.09
N ALA A 190 -28.08 -40.86 -69.68
CA ALA A 190 -29.29 -40.06 -69.47
C ALA A 190 -29.77 -40.12 -68.00
N ALA A 191 -29.74 -41.30 -67.37
CA ALA A 191 -30.09 -41.46 -65.96
C ALA A 191 -29.10 -40.74 -65.04
N VAL A 192 -27.79 -40.82 -65.30
CA VAL A 192 -26.75 -40.10 -64.54
C VAL A 192 -26.91 -38.58 -64.70
N ALA A 193 -27.20 -38.10 -65.90
CA ALA A 193 -27.46 -36.69 -66.14
C ALA A 193 -28.72 -36.21 -65.39
N ALA A 194 -29.81 -36.97 -65.43
CA ALA A 194 -31.03 -36.67 -64.69
C ALA A 194 -30.80 -36.66 -63.18
N PHE A 195 -30.04 -37.63 -62.65
CA PHE A 195 -29.70 -37.69 -61.22
C PHE A 195 -28.79 -36.53 -60.80
N SER A 196 -27.85 -36.13 -61.66
CA SER A 196 -27.00 -34.95 -61.43
C SER A 196 -27.81 -33.66 -61.40
N LEU A 197 -28.76 -33.49 -62.32
CA LEU A 197 -29.66 -32.32 -62.33
C LEU A 197 -30.56 -32.28 -61.10
N ALA A 198 -31.16 -33.42 -60.71
CA ALA A 198 -31.97 -33.52 -59.51
C ALA A 198 -31.15 -33.27 -58.23
N GLY A 199 -29.93 -33.82 -58.15
CA GLY A 199 -29.00 -33.60 -57.06
C GLY A 199 -28.61 -32.12 -56.92
N ASN A 200 -28.31 -31.45 -58.04
CA ASN A 200 -28.03 -30.02 -58.06
C ASN A 200 -29.24 -29.18 -57.63
N ALA A 201 -30.45 -29.54 -58.06
CA ALA A 201 -31.67 -28.84 -57.64
C ALA A 201 -31.93 -28.99 -56.12
N ILE A 202 -31.75 -30.19 -55.58
CA ILE A 202 -31.86 -30.45 -54.13
C ILE A 202 -30.79 -29.68 -53.37
N PHE A 203 -29.54 -29.70 -53.84
CA PHE A 203 -28.45 -28.93 -53.25
C PHE A 203 -28.76 -27.44 -53.21
N TRP A 204 -29.24 -26.87 -54.32
CA TRP A 204 -29.64 -25.46 -54.38
C TRP A 204 -30.77 -25.11 -53.41
N LEU A 205 -31.79 -25.97 -53.28
CA LEU A 205 -32.87 -25.75 -52.32
C LEU A 205 -32.37 -25.75 -50.86
N VAL A 206 -31.49 -26.68 -50.51
CA VAL A 206 -30.87 -26.74 -49.18
C VAL A 206 -29.97 -25.53 -48.94
N PHE A 207 -29.19 -25.14 -49.96
CA PHE A 207 -28.31 -23.98 -49.92
C PHE A 207 -29.10 -22.68 -49.68
N VAL A 208 -30.19 -22.45 -50.43
CA VAL A 208 -31.05 -21.28 -50.25
C VAL A 208 -31.68 -21.24 -48.85
N LYS A 209 -32.15 -22.38 -48.32
CA LYS A 209 -32.67 -22.44 -46.95
C LYS A 209 -31.61 -22.09 -45.90
N LYS A 210 -30.38 -22.60 -46.06
CA LYS A 210 -29.25 -22.24 -45.18
C LYS A 210 -28.91 -20.75 -45.30
N MET A 211 -28.83 -20.22 -46.52
CA MET A 211 -28.53 -18.79 -46.76
C MET A 211 -29.57 -17.87 -46.13
N LYS A 212 -30.87 -18.21 -46.19
CA LYS A 212 -31.92 -17.45 -45.49
C LYS A 212 -31.71 -17.45 -43.97
N LYS A 213 -31.35 -18.60 -43.38
CA LYS A 213 -31.03 -18.69 -41.94
C LYS A 213 -29.77 -17.89 -41.57
N TYR A 214 -28.73 -17.90 -42.40
CA TYR A 214 -27.55 -17.06 -42.17
C TYR A 214 -27.86 -15.58 -42.29
N SER A 215 -28.70 -15.19 -43.25
CA SER A 215 -29.14 -13.81 -43.41
C SER A 215 -29.93 -13.30 -42.20
N SER A 216 -30.81 -14.13 -41.60
CA SER A 216 -31.54 -13.73 -40.38
C SER A 216 -30.59 -13.59 -39.19
N LEU A 217 -29.66 -14.54 -38.99
CA LEU A 217 -28.66 -14.45 -37.91
C LEU A 217 -27.74 -13.23 -38.05
N LEU A 218 -27.37 -12.85 -39.28
CA LEU A 218 -26.60 -11.64 -39.54
C LEU A 218 -27.39 -10.37 -39.23
N SER A 219 -28.70 -10.36 -39.51
CA SER A 219 -29.58 -9.25 -39.17
C SER A 219 -29.72 -9.09 -37.65
N ASP A 220 -29.98 -10.20 -36.94
CA ASP A 220 -30.11 -10.22 -35.48
C ASP A 220 -28.81 -9.77 -34.80
N ALA A 221 -27.65 -10.26 -35.29
CA ALA A 221 -26.34 -9.81 -34.81
C ALA A 221 -26.07 -8.33 -35.07
N GLY A 222 -26.63 -7.76 -36.16
CA GLY A 222 -26.57 -6.33 -36.45
C GLY A 222 -27.35 -5.50 -35.43
N GLU A 223 -28.56 -5.95 -35.07
CA GLU A 223 -29.41 -5.29 -34.07
C GLU A 223 -28.76 -5.33 -32.67
N ASP A 224 -28.20 -6.46 -32.28
CA ASP A 224 -27.50 -6.59 -31.00
C ASP A 224 -26.24 -5.71 -30.92
N ASN A 225 -25.51 -5.55 -32.03
CA ASN A 225 -24.35 -4.67 -32.09
C ASN A 225 -24.76 -3.19 -31.94
N GLU A 226 -25.85 -2.76 -32.58
CA GLU A 226 -26.39 -1.41 -32.40
C GLU A 226 -26.87 -1.15 -30.97
N LYS A 227 -27.54 -2.14 -30.34
CA LYS A 227 -27.91 -2.06 -28.90
C LYS A 227 -26.67 -1.96 -28.01
N LEU A 228 -25.63 -2.74 -28.30
CA LEU A 228 -24.39 -2.71 -27.53
C LEU A 228 -23.66 -1.37 -27.67
N LYS A 229 -23.64 -0.78 -28.87
CA LYS A 229 -23.11 0.58 -29.11
C LYS A 229 -23.90 1.63 -28.33
N ALA A 230 -25.23 1.59 -28.35
CA ALA A 230 -26.06 2.51 -27.57
C ALA A 230 -25.84 2.36 -26.06
N ALA A 231 -25.73 1.12 -25.56
CA ALA A 231 -25.40 0.85 -24.16
C ALA A 231 -23.98 1.33 -23.78
N SER A 232 -23.02 1.23 -24.71
CA SER A 232 -21.67 1.75 -24.50
C SER A 232 -21.65 3.27 -24.45
N GLN A 233 -22.39 3.95 -25.34
CA GLN A 233 -22.48 5.42 -25.37
C GLN A 233 -23.15 5.98 -24.12
N THR A 234 -24.23 5.34 -23.64
CA THR A 234 -24.90 5.74 -22.39
C THR A 234 -23.99 5.60 -21.17
N LYS A 235 -23.27 4.48 -21.03
CA LYS A 235 -22.26 4.31 -19.99
C LYS A 235 -21.12 5.33 -20.08
N MET A 236 -20.71 5.71 -21.29
CA MET A 236 -19.69 6.73 -21.50
C MET A 236 -20.15 8.10 -20.99
N MET A 237 -21.39 8.49 -21.28
CA MET A 237 -22.00 9.72 -20.76
C MET A 237 -22.16 9.71 -19.23
N GLU A 238 -22.53 8.57 -18.63
CA GLU A 238 -22.59 8.43 -17.16
C GLU A 238 -21.20 8.59 -16.53
N LEU A 239 -20.18 7.98 -17.14
CA LEU A 239 -18.81 8.07 -16.69
C LEU A 239 -18.28 9.52 -16.77
N GLU A 240 -18.62 10.27 -17.83
CA GLU A 240 -18.29 11.69 -17.92
C GLU A 240 -18.98 12.53 -16.83
N LYS A 241 -20.27 12.30 -16.57
CA LYS A 241 -21.00 12.97 -15.48
C LYS A 241 -20.38 12.70 -14.10
N THR A 242 -19.98 11.45 -13.82
CA THR A 242 -19.32 11.11 -12.55
C THR A 242 -17.94 11.76 -12.42
N LYS A 243 -17.18 11.87 -13.52
CA LYS A 243 -15.90 12.59 -13.53
C LYS A 243 -16.08 14.09 -13.23
N GLU A 244 -17.10 14.72 -13.81
CA GLU A 244 -17.41 16.13 -13.53
C GLU A 244 -17.83 16.33 -12.07
N ALA A 245 -18.66 15.44 -11.53
CA ALA A 245 -19.05 15.47 -10.12
C ALA A 245 -17.84 15.35 -9.17
N LEU A 246 -16.93 14.39 -9.42
CA LEU A 246 -15.70 14.23 -8.64
C LEU A 246 -14.76 15.44 -8.76
N LYS A 247 -14.71 16.07 -9.94
CA LYS A 247 -13.92 17.30 -10.13
C LYS A 247 -14.48 18.43 -9.26
N TYR A 248 -15.80 18.61 -9.22
CA TYR A 248 -16.46 19.60 -8.37
C TYR A 248 -16.25 19.34 -6.87
N GLU A 249 -16.39 18.09 -6.42
CA GLU A 249 -16.10 17.70 -5.03
C GLU A 249 -14.64 17.97 -4.64
N ARG A 250 -13.70 17.74 -5.56
CA ARG A 250 -12.29 18.05 -5.33
C ARG A 250 -12.05 19.56 -5.21
N GLU A 251 -12.61 20.36 -6.11
CA GLU A 251 -12.47 21.82 -6.06
C GLU A 251 -13.07 22.41 -4.77
N THR A 252 -14.22 21.89 -4.32
CA THR A 252 -14.82 22.30 -3.04
C THR A 252 -13.98 21.88 -1.83
N ALA A 253 -13.43 20.66 -1.82
CA ALA A 253 -12.51 20.22 -0.78
C ALA A 253 -11.23 21.08 -0.72
N GLU A 254 -10.69 21.45 -1.88
CA GLU A 254 -9.52 22.33 -1.98
C GLU A 254 -9.80 23.73 -1.43
N ARG A 255 -11.00 24.28 -1.67
CA ARG A 255 -11.45 25.56 -1.06
C ARG A 255 -11.53 25.48 0.46
N VAL A 256 -12.15 24.44 1.01
CA VAL A 256 -12.25 24.24 2.47
C VAL A 256 -10.87 24.10 3.11
N VAL A 257 -9.94 23.39 2.47
CA VAL A 257 -8.55 23.28 2.96
C VAL A 257 -7.84 24.64 2.95
N ALA A 258 -8.07 25.47 1.92
CA ALA A 258 -7.52 26.82 1.85
C ALA A 258 -8.07 27.72 2.98
N GLU A 259 -9.38 27.71 3.21
CA GLU A 259 -10.04 28.45 4.30
C GLU A 259 -9.50 28.04 5.67
N LEU A 260 -9.36 26.73 5.95
CA LEU A 260 -8.79 26.23 7.20
C LEU A 260 -7.33 26.66 7.40
N LYS A 261 -6.57 26.77 6.30
CA LYS A 261 -5.18 27.24 6.34
C LYS A 261 -5.11 28.73 6.65
N GLU A 262 -6.00 29.55 6.06
CA GLU A 262 -6.11 30.97 6.37
C GLU A 262 -6.54 31.22 7.82
N GLU A 263 -7.54 30.47 8.31
CA GLU A 263 -7.98 30.56 9.71
C GLU A 263 -6.85 30.21 10.69
N LYS A 264 -6.09 29.13 10.40
CA LYS A 264 -4.92 28.75 11.20
C LYS A 264 -3.85 29.83 11.19
N ASN A 265 -3.55 30.41 10.03
CA ASN A 265 -2.58 31.51 9.93
C ASN A 265 -3.05 32.76 10.69
N ALA A 266 -4.34 33.10 10.62
CA ALA A 266 -4.92 34.20 11.38
C ALA A 266 -4.85 33.96 12.90
N LYS A 267 -5.13 32.74 13.36
CA LYS A 267 -4.97 32.35 14.77
C LYS A 267 -3.51 32.44 15.24
N ASN A 268 -2.57 31.94 14.43
CA ASN A 268 -1.15 32.06 14.73
C ASN A 268 -0.69 33.52 14.81
N LYS A 269 -1.12 34.36 13.87
CA LYS A 269 -0.80 35.81 13.90
C LYS A 269 -1.33 36.48 15.16
N ARG A 270 -2.58 36.20 15.55
CA ARG A 270 -3.16 36.71 16.82
C ARG A 270 -2.36 36.26 18.04
N TYR A 271 -1.89 35.01 18.03
CA TYR A 271 -1.05 34.48 19.11
C TYR A 271 0.31 35.20 19.17
N GLU A 272 0.94 35.47 18.02
CA GLU A 272 2.18 36.24 17.94
C GLU A 272 2.00 37.68 18.44
N GLU A 273 0.90 38.35 18.08
CA GLU A 273 0.55 39.69 18.56
C GLU A 273 0.34 39.70 20.09
N GLN A 274 -0.36 38.71 20.64
CA GLN A 274 -0.54 38.56 22.08
C GLN A 274 0.79 38.33 22.81
N LEU A 275 1.66 37.49 22.25
CA LEU A 275 2.98 37.23 22.79
C LEU A 275 3.86 38.49 22.75
N GLY A 276 3.81 39.25 21.66
CA GLY A 276 4.50 40.53 21.53
C GLY A 276 4.05 41.55 22.58
N MET A 277 2.74 41.69 22.79
CA MET A 277 2.19 42.58 23.82
C MET A 277 2.61 42.15 25.24
N ALA A 278 2.58 40.85 25.54
CA ALA A 278 3.03 40.33 26.83
C ALA A 278 4.53 40.58 27.08
N LEU A 279 5.36 40.45 26.04
CA LEU A 279 6.79 40.76 26.13
C LEU A 279 7.04 42.25 26.35
N ASP A 280 6.32 43.14 25.65
CA ASP A 280 6.42 44.59 25.83
C ASP A 280 6.01 45.03 27.24
N ILE A 281 4.90 44.48 27.77
CA ILE A 281 4.48 44.71 29.17
C ILE A 281 5.58 44.28 30.13
N ARG A 282 6.16 43.08 29.94
CA ARG A 282 7.22 42.57 30.80
C ARG A 282 8.50 43.40 30.71
N GLN A 283 8.83 43.89 29.52
CA GLN A 283 9.98 44.76 29.30
C GLN A 283 9.80 46.11 30.01
N LYS A 284 8.62 46.72 29.91
CA LYS A 284 8.27 47.94 30.65
C LYS A 284 8.34 47.75 32.17
N GLN A 285 7.81 46.62 32.67
CA GLN A 285 7.93 46.27 34.09
C GLN A 285 9.39 46.14 34.52
N LEU A 286 10.25 45.52 33.69
CA LEU A 286 11.68 45.43 33.96
C LEU A 286 12.35 46.80 33.95
N GLU A 287 12.03 47.67 32.99
CA GLU A 287 12.54 49.05 32.93
C GLU A 287 12.14 49.88 34.15
N GLU A 288 10.90 49.73 34.62
CA GLU A 288 10.41 50.39 35.84
C GLU A 288 11.15 49.87 37.09
N LEU A 289 11.35 48.55 37.18
CA LEU A 289 12.18 47.95 38.23
C LEU A 289 13.63 48.46 38.17
N PHE A 290 14.21 48.65 36.98
CA PHE A 290 15.54 49.25 36.83
C PHE A 290 15.57 50.71 37.29
N ARG A 291 14.54 51.48 36.92
CA ARG A 291 14.43 52.90 37.28
C ARG A 291 14.29 53.12 38.79
N SER A 292 13.67 52.16 39.48
CA SER A 292 13.49 52.22 40.95
C SER A 292 14.76 51.93 41.77
N GLY A 293 15.88 51.58 41.13
CA GLY A 293 17.15 51.30 41.83
C GLY A 293 17.14 50.01 42.67
N ALA A 294 16.04 49.23 42.62
CA ALA A 294 15.87 48.01 43.39
C ALA A 294 16.66 46.79 42.86
N PHE A 295 17.54 46.97 41.86
CA PHE A 295 18.13 45.86 41.10
C PHE A 295 19.67 45.89 41.06
N SER A 296 20.30 45.02 41.87
CA SER A 296 21.75 44.81 41.90
C SER A 296 22.25 43.94 40.71
N PRO A 297 23.36 44.27 40.02
CA PRO A 297 23.76 43.65 38.75
C PRO A 297 24.25 42.20 38.81
N SER A 298 24.61 41.65 39.98
CA SER A 298 25.17 40.29 40.05
C SER A 298 24.12 39.18 39.91
N SER A 299 22.82 39.51 40.00
CA SER A 299 21.70 38.57 39.80
C SER A 299 21.26 38.41 38.33
N LYS A 300 21.82 39.22 37.41
CA LYS A 300 21.36 39.31 36.01
C LYS A 300 21.65 38.06 35.17
N GLN A 301 22.79 37.40 35.39
CA GLN A 301 23.09 36.16 34.65
C GLN A 301 22.23 35.00 35.13
N THR A 302 21.95 34.91 36.43
CA THR A 302 21.07 33.87 36.98
C THR A 302 19.63 34.01 36.50
N SER A 303 19.06 35.22 36.48
CA SER A 303 17.64 35.39 36.10
C SER A 303 17.38 35.09 34.62
N VAL A 304 18.29 35.49 33.72
CA VAL A 304 18.20 35.17 32.29
C VAL A 304 18.32 33.67 32.07
N LEU A 305 19.23 33.00 32.79
CA LEU A 305 19.45 31.56 32.69
C LEU A 305 18.24 30.77 33.23
N HIS A 306 17.67 31.19 34.36
CA HIS A 306 16.43 30.63 34.88
C HIS A 306 15.25 30.82 33.91
N GLY A 307 15.16 31.98 33.24
CA GLY A 307 14.12 32.24 32.24
C GLY A 307 14.24 31.33 31.00
N HIS A 308 15.45 31.13 30.48
CA HIS A 308 15.68 30.20 29.35
C HIS A 308 15.41 28.77 29.77
N ARG A 309 15.88 28.36 30.95
CA ARG A 309 15.62 27.03 31.51
C ARG A 309 14.12 26.76 31.68
N ALA A 310 13.35 27.71 32.20
CA ALA A 310 11.91 27.59 32.36
C ALA A 310 11.20 27.39 31.02
N LYS A 311 11.57 28.17 29.99
CA LYS A 311 11.03 28.02 28.62
C LYS A 311 11.32 26.64 28.03
N VAL A 312 12.52 26.11 28.24
CA VAL A 312 12.86 24.76 27.75
C VAL A 312 12.03 23.70 28.48
N LEU A 313 11.88 23.82 29.80
CA LEU A 313 11.08 22.89 30.60
C LEU A 313 9.58 22.92 30.23
N GLU A 314 9.02 24.10 29.99
CA GLU A 314 7.64 24.27 29.51
C GLU A 314 7.42 23.51 28.20
N LYS A 315 8.35 23.68 27.23
CA LYS A 315 8.28 23.00 25.93
C LYS A 315 8.50 21.49 26.02
N ILE A 316 9.36 21.05 26.93
CA ILE A 316 9.55 19.63 27.24
C ILE A 316 8.25 19.06 27.81
N GLY A 317 7.61 19.78 28.74
CA GLY A 317 6.32 19.41 29.33
C GLY A 317 5.24 19.19 28.28
N ASP A 318 5.06 20.14 27.36
CA ASP A 318 4.12 20.00 26.24
C ASP A 318 4.41 18.77 25.37
N ALA A 319 5.69 18.45 25.15
CA ALA A 319 6.12 17.30 24.36
C ALA A 319 5.88 15.96 25.08
N THR A 320 5.80 15.94 26.42
CA THR A 320 5.58 14.70 27.19
C THR A 320 4.17 14.12 27.04
N TYR A 321 3.20 14.91 26.58
CA TYR A 321 1.82 14.44 26.37
C TYR A 321 1.58 13.83 24.98
N ILE A 322 2.60 13.83 24.12
CA ILE A 322 2.49 13.31 22.75
C ILE A 322 2.92 11.84 22.76
N ASP A 323 1.96 10.93 22.93
CA ASP A 323 2.22 9.49 23.09
C ASP A 323 2.62 8.80 21.76
N GLU A 324 2.41 9.45 20.62
CA GLU A 324 2.81 8.91 19.32
C GLU A 324 4.31 9.14 19.04
N ASP A 325 5.09 8.05 19.12
CA ASP A 325 6.54 7.90 18.91
C ASP A 325 7.09 8.54 17.62
N SER A 326 6.24 8.99 16.68
CA SER A 326 6.66 9.60 15.41
C SER A 326 5.68 10.65 14.89
N SER A 327 4.89 11.29 15.75
CA SER A 327 4.05 12.40 15.29
C SER A 327 4.93 13.58 14.85
N ALA A 328 4.51 14.27 13.78
CA ALA A 328 5.18 15.48 13.31
C ALA A 328 5.26 16.57 14.42
N ALA A 329 4.32 16.55 15.36
CA ALA A 329 4.29 17.45 16.51
C ALA A 329 5.43 17.15 17.51
N LEU A 330 5.67 15.87 17.82
CA LEU A 330 6.78 15.46 18.68
C LEU A 330 8.13 15.82 18.07
N GLU A 331 8.30 15.56 16.77
CA GLU A 331 9.52 15.89 16.04
C GLU A 331 9.77 17.41 16.01
N ALA A 332 8.73 18.22 15.79
CA ALA A 332 8.82 19.66 15.89
C ALA A 332 9.12 20.16 17.32
N ALA A 333 8.60 19.48 18.35
CA ALA A 333 8.93 19.82 19.74
C ALA A 333 10.40 19.53 20.06
N ARG A 334 10.93 18.38 19.64
CA ARG A 334 12.34 18.01 19.79
C ARG A 334 13.28 18.99 19.09
N GLU A 335 12.93 19.42 17.87
CA GLU A 335 13.71 20.43 17.14
C GLU A 335 13.71 21.78 17.88
N ARG A 336 12.59 22.18 18.48
CA ARG A 336 12.52 23.40 19.32
C ARG A 336 13.41 23.31 20.57
N ILE A 337 13.40 22.16 21.25
CA ILE A 337 14.27 21.91 22.41
C ILE A 337 15.75 22.02 22.00
N ALA A 338 16.13 21.43 20.87
CA ALA A 338 17.49 21.48 20.35
C ALA A 338 17.93 22.91 19.99
N ALA A 339 17.06 23.69 19.33
CA ALA A 339 17.33 25.09 19.01
C ALA A 339 17.55 25.94 20.28
N GLN A 340 16.70 25.76 21.30
CA GLN A 340 16.82 26.46 22.58
C GLN A 340 18.07 26.03 23.37
N ALA A 341 18.45 24.75 23.34
CA ALA A 341 19.68 24.29 23.97
C ALA A 341 20.92 24.94 23.33
N LYS A 342 20.91 25.12 22.00
CA LYS A 342 21.97 25.83 21.27
C LYS A 342 22.04 27.31 21.65
N GLU A 343 20.90 27.97 21.75
CA GLU A 343 20.81 29.36 22.23
C GLU A 343 21.31 29.47 23.69
N LEU A 344 20.84 28.59 24.58
CA LEU A 344 21.28 28.56 25.98
C LEU A 344 22.78 28.32 26.10
N HIS A 345 23.36 27.45 25.27
CA HIS A 345 24.80 27.23 25.24
C HIS A 345 25.57 28.48 24.80
N SER A 346 25.05 29.25 23.84
CA SER A 346 25.68 30.50 23.39
C SER A 346 25.71 31.58 24.47
N VAL A 347 24.71 31.58 25.37
CA VAL A 347 24.62 32.51 26.51
C VAL A 347 25.42 32.01 27.71
N SER A 348 25.34 30.71 28.01
CA SER A 348 26.01 30.07 29.13
C SER A 348 26.30 28.60 28.83
N GLY A 349 27.52 28.31 28.36
CA GLY A 349 27.94 26.93 28.06
C GLY A 349 27.86 26.02 29.29
N SER A 350 28.37 26.46 30.43
CA SER A 350 28.34 25.68 31.69
C SER A 350 26.92 25.45 32.22
N GLY A 351 26.07 26.48 32.17
CA GLY A 351 24.67 26.38 32.58
C GLY A 351 23.87 25.43 31.69
N CYS A 352 24.12 25.48 30.37
CA CYS A 352 23.53 24.56 29.41
C CYS A 352 23.94 23.10 29.70
N MET A 353 25.23 22.85 29.90
CA MET A 353 25.72 21.48 30.18
C MET A 353 25.19 20.92 31.50
N SER A 354 25.07 21.75 32.54
CA SER A 354 24.45 21.35 33.82
C SER A 354 22.98 20.98 33.62
N PHE A 355 22.23 21.81 32.89
CA PHE A 355 20.84 21.55 32.56
C PHE A 355 20.65 20.26 31.73
N LEU A 356 21.45 20.05 30.68
CA LEU A 356 21.38 18.85 29.85
C LEU A 356 21.67 17.58 30.67
N ARG A 357 22.65 17.63 31.57
CA ARG A 357 22.98 16.52 32.48
C ARG A 357 21.82 16.16 33.41
N GLU A 358 21.12 17.17 33.93
CA GLU A 358 19.91 16.98 34.73
C GLU A 358 18.80 16.32 33.92
N MET A 359 18.58 16.74 32.66
CA MET A 359 17.56 16.17 31.78
C MET A 359 17.88 14.74 31.34
N VAL A 360 19.15 14.43 31.08
CA VAL A 360 19.64 13.07 30.80
C VAL A 360 19.43 12.14 32.00
N SER A 361 19.48 12.67 33.22
CA SER A 361 19.29 11.90 34.46
C SER A 361 17.84 11.93 34.97
N ASN A 362 16.90 12.50 34.20
CA ASN A 362 15.52 12.68 34.64
C ASN A 362 14.81 11.32 34.78
N GLY A 363 13.99 11.12 35.81
CA GLY A 363 13.24 9.87 36.03
C GLY A 363 12.27 9.53 34.89
N ASN A 364 11.76 10.53 34.17
CA ASN A 364 10.82 10.33 33.06
C ASN A 364 11.54 9.97 31.75
N PRO A 365 11.31 8.77 31.16
CA PRO A 365 11.97 8.34 29.93
C PRO A 365 11.60 9.20 28.71
N LEU A 366 10.44 9.87 28.69
CA LEU A 366 10.07 10.76 27.60
C LEU A 366 10.99 11.98 27.52
N ILE A 367 11.29 12.58 28.68
CA ILE A 367 12.23 13.71 28.79
C ILE A 367 13.62 13.29 28.31
N ARG A 368 14.11 12.14 28.79
CA ARG A 368 15.41 11.58 28.38
C ARG A 368 15.47 11.29 26.87
N SER A 369 14.40 10.78 26.27
CA SER A 369 14.36 10.55 24.82
C SER A 369 14.36 11.88 24.06
N ASN A 370 13.60 12.88 24.51
CA ASN A 370 13.50 14.17 23.83
C ASN A 370 14.80 14.98 23.87
N ILE A 371 15.63 14.79 24.90
CA ILE A 371 16.93 15.47 24.99
C ILE A 371 17.99 14.89 24.06
N ALA A 372 17.86 13.65 23.60
CA ALA A 372 18.83 13.00 22.71
C ALA A 372 19.11 13.82 21.45
N ARG A 373 18.08 14.41 20.83
CA ARG A 373 18.24 15.31 19.68
C ARG A 373 18.97 16.60 20.01
N ALA A 374 18.72 17.20 21.18
CA ALA A 374 19.45 18.39 21.58
C ALA A 374 20.96 18.09 21.73
N LEU A 375 21.30 16.94 22.30
CA LEU A 375 22.69 16.48 22.44
C LEU A 375 23.38 16.28 21.07
N SER A 376 22.69 15.68 20.10
CA SER A 376 23.23 15.42 18.76
C SER A 376 23.43 16.69 17.93
N ARG A 377 22.56 17.69 18.11
CA ARG A 377 22.65 18.99 17.42
C ARG A 377 23.77 19.87 17.96
N LEU A 378 24.08 19.76 19.26
CA LEU A 378 25.20 20.47 19.88
C LEU A 378 26.54 19.84 19.49
N ALA A 379 26.61 18.50 19.44
CA ALA A 379 27.75 17.73 18.95
C ALA A 379 29.11 18.09 19.60
N PHE A 380 29.12 18.46 20.88
CA PHE A 380 30.34 18.61 21.67
C PHE A 380 30.80 17.26 22.22
N PRO A 381 32.09 17.07 22.56
CA PRO A 381 32.58 15.83 23.16
C PRO A 381 31.78 15.39 24.39
N GLU A 382 31.39 16.33 25.25
CA GLU A 382 30.59 16.07 26.44
C GLU A 382 29.14 15.66 26.11
N THR A 383 28.56 16.22 25.04
CA THR A 383 27.19 15.83 24.62
C THR A 383 27.18 14.48 23.93
N LEU A 384 28.26 14.10 23.26
CA LEU A 384 28.45 12.75 22.74
C LEU A 384 28.51 11.72 23.88
N ASP A 385 29.21 12.02 24.97
CA ASP A 385 29.27 11.14 26.15
C ASP A 385 27.89 10.90 26.77
N MET A 386 27.11 11.99 26.89
CA MET A 386 25.73 11.93 27.36
C MET A 386 24.84 11.14 26.39
N LEU A 387 25.05 11.24 25.08
CA LEU A 387 24.26 10.50 24.10
C LEU A 387 24.61 9.01 24.09
N ILE A 388 25.89 8.66 24.26
CA ILE A 388 26.35 7.26 24.41
C ILE A 388 25.81 6.64 25.71
N SER A 389 25.66 7.41 26.79
CA SER A 389 25.04 6.88 28.01
C SER A 389 23.54 6.60 27.84
N LEU A 390 22.82 7.45 27.09
CA LEU A 390 21.41 7.23 26.76
C LEU A 390 21.18 6.00 25.85
N TRP A 391 22.16 5.61 25.05
CA TRP A 391 22.11 4.35 24.30
C TRP A 391 22.02 3.12 25.23
N ARG A 392 22.58 3.21 26.45
CA ARG A 392 22.51 2.15 27.46
C ARG A 392 21.38 2.36 28.47
N ASP A 393 20.41 3.21 28.16
CA ASP A 393 19.29 3.52 29.04
C ASP A 393 18.39 2.28 29.27
N PRO A 394 17.85 2.07 30.48
CA PRO A 394 16.93 0.97 30.74
C PRO A 394 15.67 1.02 29.85
N SER A 395 15.21 2.22 29.47
CA SER A 395 14.03 2.38 28.61
C SER A 395 14.37 2.14 27.13
N PRO A 396 13.70 1.18 26.45
CA PRO A 396 13.93 0.91 25.03
C PRO A 396 13.60 2.13 24.15
N LYS A 397 12.65 2.98 24.55
CA LYS A 397 12.31 4.21 23.82
C LYS A 397 13.48 5.20 23.81
N VAL A 398 14.18 5.34 24.93
CA VAL A 398 15.35 6.21 25.05
C VAL A 398 16.51 5.65 24.23
N ARG A 399 16.78 4.34 24.31
CA ARG A 399 17.83 3.68 23.52
C ARG A 399 17.66 3.88 22.01
N ARG A 400 16.44 3.62 21.50
CA ARG A 400 16.11 3.79 20.07
C ARG A 400 16.38 5.23 19.60
N GLU A 401 15.93 6.20 20.38
CA GLU A 401 16.11 7.61 20.07
C GLU A 401 17.59 8.01 20.10
N ALA A 402 18.34 7.56 21.10
CA ALA A 402 19.78 7.79 21.19
C ALA A 402 20.54 7.21 19.98
N LEU A 403 20.23 5.98 19.54
CA LEU A 403 20.82 5.42 18.32
C LEU A 403 20.55 6.22 17.08
N ARG A 404 19.28 6.60 16.91
CA ARG A 404 18.83 7.34 15.74
C ARG A 404 19.68 8.60 15.60
N GLU A 405 19.88 9.29 16.72
CA GLU A 405 20.67 10.51 16.78
C GLU A 405 22.18 10.25 16.65
N LEU A 406 22.75 9.17 17.21
CA LEU A 406 24.14 8.75 16.94
C LEU A 406 24.38 8.45 15.45
N LYS A 407 23.46 7.70 14.82
CA LYS A 407 23.52 7.40 13.38
C LYS A 407 23.45 8.69 12.56
N ASN A 408 22.56 9.61 12.91
CA ASN A 408 22.46 10.92 12.25
C ASN A 408 23.77 11.71 12.34
N MET A 409 24.43 11.70 13.51
CA MET A 409 25.74 12.34 13.68
C MET A 409 26.81 11.68 12.80
N ARG A 410 26.86 10.35 12.73
CA ARG A 410 27.81 9.61 11.88
C ARG A 410 27.59 9.94 10.40
N ASP A 411 26.33 9.98 9.97
CA ASP A 411 25.98 10.32 8.60
C ASP A 411 26.29 11.78 8.27
N ALA A 412 26.12 12.70 9.23
CA ALA A 412 26.52 14.10 9.09
C ALA A 412 28.05 14.25 9.00
N LEU A 413 28.80 13.50 9.80
CA LEU A 413 30.26 13.45 9.76
C LEU A 413 30.78 12.94 8.40
N ARG A 414 30.20 11.84 7.89
CA ARG A 414 30.53 11.29 6.56
C ARG A 414 30.28 12.27 5.41
N ARG A 415 29.26 13.13 5.55
CA ARG A 415 28.94 14.19 4.57
C ARG A 415 29.80 15.45 4.75
N GLY A 416 30.67 15.52 5.76
CA GLY A 416 31.41 16.73 6.10
C GLY A 416 30.56 17.87 6.68
N ALA A 417 29.31 17.57 7.08
CA ALA A 417 28.40 18.56 7.69
C ALA A 417 28.65 18.74 9.19
N LEU A 418 29.40 17.83 9.80
CA LEU A 418 29.84 17.89 11.19
C LEU A 418 31.37 17.80 11.23
N ASN A 419 32.02 18.73 11.92
CA ASN A 419 33.45 18.68 12.19
C ASN A 419 33.67 18.30 13.66
N MET A 420 34.44 17.26 13.90
CA MET A 420 34.67 16.67 15.21
C MET A 420 36.08 16.08 15.25
N ASP A 421 36.72 16.08 16.42
CA ASP A 421 38.06 15.53 16.58
C ASP A 421 38.08 14.01 16.32
N GLU A 422 39.25 13.51 15.91
CA GLU A 422 39.44 12.11 15.53
C GLU A 422 39.06 11.14 16.65
N LYS A 423 39.36 11.49 17.90
CA LYS A 423 39.04 10.67 19.08
C LYS A 423 37.52 10.57 19.26
N SER A 424 36.79 11.69 19.18
CA SER A 424 35.33 11.69 19.31
C SER A 424 34.64 10.98 18.12
N SER A 425 35.18 11.13 16.90
CA SER A 425 34.73 10.38 15.71
C SER A 425 34.90 8.86 15.87
N ALA A 426 36.05 8.42 16.37
CA ALA A 426 36.32 7.01 16.64
C ALA A 426 35.35 6.45 17.70
N ARG A 427 35.07 7.24 18.76
CA ARG A 427 34.11 6.86 19.81
C ARG A 427 32.68 6.77 19.31
N LEU A 428 32.25 7.72 18.46
CA LEU A 428 30.92 7.68 17.83
C LEU A 428 30.77 6.42 16.96
N THR A 429 31.77 6.10 16.15
CA THR A 429 31.76 4.92 15.28
C THR A 429 31.75 3.64 16.09
N GLY A 430 32.63 3.54 17.11
CA GLY A 430 32.68 2.40 18.01
C GLY A 430 31.37 2.16 18.77
N ALA A 431 30.69 3.22 19.24
CA ALA A 431 29.40 3.08 19.91
C ALA A 431 28.30 2.54 18.99
N ILE A 432 28.30 2.92 17.71
CA ILE A 432 27.33 2.40 16.74
C ILE A 432 27.66 0.96 16.35
N ASP A 433 28.94 0.62 16.22
CA ASP A 433 29.35 -0.75 15.88
C ASP A 433 29.07 -1.72 17.04
N GLU A 434 29.33 -1.29 18.28
CA GLU A 434 28.90 -2.01 19.51
C GLU A 434 27.39 -2.22 19.51
N ALA A 435 26.62 -1.19 19.12
CA ALA A 435 25.18 -1.29 19.05
C ALA A 435 24.64 -2.26 18.00
N VAL A 436 25.28 -2.27 16.82
CA VAL A 436 24.95 -3.20 15.73
C VAL A 436 25.28 -4.63 16.16
N ALA A 437 26.42 -4.84 16.83
CA ALA A 437 26.83 -6.15 17.34
C ALA A 437 25.89 -6.68 18.43
N ALA A 438 25.32 -5.82 19.26
CA ALA A 438 24.36 -6.18 20.30
C ALA A 438 22.99 -6.64 19.77
N ALA A 439 22.75 -6.61 18.45
CA ALA A 439 21.44 -6.84 17.81
C ALA A 439 20.31 -5.91 18.28
N ASP A 440 20.61 -4.91 19.10
CA ASP A 440 19.67 -3.89 19.57
C ASP A 440 19.27 -2.87 18.47
N TRP A 441 19.72 -3.08 17.22
CA TRP A 441 19.47 -2.22 16.06
C TRP A 441 18.16 -2.52 15.32
N VAL A 442 17.48 -3.63 15.63
CA VAL A 442 16.26 -4.07 14.93
C VAL A 442 15.02 -3.67 15.74
N PHE A 443 14.58 -2.42 15.63
CA PHE A 443 13.29 -1.98 16.17
C PHE A 443 12.57 -0.98 15.27
#